data_AF-A0A925MTH2-F1
#
_entry.id   AF-A0A925MTH2-F1
#
_cell.length_a   1.000
_cell.length_b   1.000
_cell.length_c   1.000
_cell.angle_alpha   90.00
_cell.angle_beta   90.00
_cell.angle_gamma   90.00
#
_symmetry.space_group_name_H-M   'P 1'
#
loop_
_entity.id
_entity.type
_entity.pdbx_description
1 polymer ?
#
loop_
_entity_poly.entity_id
_entity_poly.type
_entity_poly.pdbx_seq_one_letter_code
_entity_poly.pdbx_strand_id
1 'polypeptide(L)'
;MAGLQLAYALYAFADPAAFSLIRGTELFAAGDSDWIKIYASRTLFIALIIGYLLYRKHFAILAVASLLGTVMPVTDAWLAYHASAGDKVILKHVATALFLVATFVILRSVVRRGQSA
;
A
#
# COMPACT_ATOMS: atom_id res chain seq x y z
N MET A 1 -0.84 -1.26 9.38
CA MET A 1 -0.52 -0.95 7.97
C MET A 1 0.17 0.40 7.79
N ALA A 2 -0.42 1.54 8.18
CA ALA A 2 0.22 2.85 7.97
C ALA A 2 1.64 2.97 8.57
N GLY A 3 1.85 2.53 9.82
CA GLY A 3 3.19 2.54 10.43
C GLY A 3 4.22 1.63 9.73
N LEU A 4 3.80 0.45 9.27
CA LEU A 4 4.66 -0.45 8.49
C LEU A 4 5.06 0.18 7.14
N GLN A 5 4.10 0.80 6.46
CA GLN A 5 4.35 1.49 5.19
C GLN A 5 5.24 2.72 5.37
N LEU A 6 5.09 3.45 6.48
CA LEU A 6 6.01 4.52 6.85
C LEU A 6 7.44 4.00 7.01
N ALA A 7 7.63 2.92 7.78
CA ALA A 7 8.95 2.32 7.96
C ALA A 7 9.58 1.85 6.64
N TYR A 8 8.80 1.19 5.78
CA TYR A 8 9.28 0.77 4.46
C TYR A 8 9.61 1.94 3.53
N ALA A 9 8.81 3.01 3.54
CA ALA A 9 9.11 4.18 2.73
C ALA A 9 10.42 4.84 3.17
N LEU A 10 10.63 5.01 4.48
CA LEU A 10 11.86 5.56 5.03
C LEU A 10 13.07 4.69 4.68
N TYR A 11 12.93 3.36 4.80
CA TYR A 11 14.01 2.45 4.46
C TYR A 11 14.35 2.49 2.96
N ALA A 12 13.34 2.51 2.08
CA ALA A 12 13.53 2.62 0.64
C ALA A 12 14.20 3.95 0.20
N PHE A 13 14.02 5.03 0.97
CA PHE A 13 14.77 6.27 0.77
C PHE A 13 16.22 6.18 1.21
N ALA A 14 16.46 5.55 2.36
CA ALA A 14 17.80 5.44 2.95
C ALA A 14 18.71 4.51 2.16
N ASP A 15 18.19 3.34 1.75
CA ASP A 15 18.93 2.33 0.99
C ASP A 15 18.01 1.63 -0.03
N PRO A 16 17.82 2.25 -1.21
CA PRO A 16 16.95 1.69 -2.24
C PRO A 16 17.44 0.34 -2.76
N ALA A 17 18.76 0.10 -2.82
CA ALA A 17 19.32 -1.16 -3.32
C ALA A 17 19.05 -2.31 -2.34
N ALA A 18 19.35 -2.13 -1.05
CA ALA A 18 19.06 -3.15 -0.05
C ALA A 18 17.54 -3.39 0.11
N PHE A 19 16.73 -2.33 0.01
CA PHE A 19 15.28 -2.46 0.00
C PHE A 19 14.79 -3.33 -1.16
N SER A 20 15.35 -3.16 -2.36
CA SER A 20 14.98 -3.92 -3.56
C SER A 20 15.23 -5.42 -3.40
N LEU A 21 16.37 -5.80 -2.79
CA LEU A 21 16.71 -7.20 -2.48
C LEU A 21 15.67 -7.84 -1.53
N ILE A 22 15.28 -7.14 -0.47
CA ILE A 22 14.27 -7.62 0.49
C ILE A 22 12.89 -7.78 -0.16
N ARG A 23 12.58 -6.95 -1.15
CA ARG A 23 11.32 -7.02 -1.90
C ARG A 23 11.33 -8.05 -3.03
N GLY A 24 12.49 -8.62 -3.35
CA GLY A 24 12.68 -9.62 -4.41
C GLY A 24 12.63 -9.02 -5.82
N THR A 25 12.97 -7.74 -5.94
CA THR A 25 13.02 -6.99 -7.20
C THR A 25 14.40 -6.34 -7.29
N GLU A 26 15.41 -7.13 -7.63
CA GLU A 26 16.80 -6.65 -7.75
C GLU A 26 16.91 -5.54 -8.79
N LEU A 27 17.78 -4.57 -8.53
CA LEU A 27 18.06 -3.52 -9.49
C LEU A 27 18.96 -4.07 -10.60
N PHE A 28 18.61 -3.79 -11.86
CA PHE A 28 19.41 -4.21 -13.01
C PHE A 28 20.41 -3.12 -13.43
N ALA A 29 20.11 -1.86 -13.11
CA ALA A 29 21.00 -0.72 -13.27
C ALA A 29 20.95 0.20 -12.04
N ALA A 30 22.04 0.93 -11.79
CA ALA A 30 22.10 1.88 -10.66
C ALA A 30 21.02 2.98 -10.74
N GLY A 31 20.65 3.40 -11.96
CA GLY A 31 19.57 4.36 -12.21
C GLY A 31 18.18 3.87 -11.79
N ASP A 32 17.99 2.56 -11.60
CA ASP A 32 16.70 2.00 -11.16
C ASP A 32 16.37 2.41 -9.71
N SER A 33 17.37 2.85 -8.95
CA SER A 33 17.19 3.36 -7.58
C SER A 33 16.32 4.61 -7.50
N ASP A 34 16.27 5.43 -8.55
CA ASP A 34 15.42 6.61 -8.61
C ASP A 34 13.94 6.22 -8.65
N TRP A 35 13.59 5.14 -9.36
CA TRP A 35 12.24 4.59 -9.34
C TRP A 35 11.83 4.16 -7.94
N ILE A 36 12.71 3.48 -7.20
CA ILE A 36 12.43 3.07 -5.82
C ILE A 36 12.12 4.28 -4.94
N LYS A 37 12.89 5.37 -5.04
CA LYS A 37 12.64 6.60 -4.27
C LYS A 37 11.31 7.26 -4.67
N ILE A 38 10.97 7.25 -5.96
CA ILE A 38 9.67 7.76 -6.44
C ILE A 38 8.53 6.93 -5.84
N TYR A 39 8.61 5.60 -5.85
CA TYR A 39 7.59 4.75 -5.22
C TYR A 39 7.55 4.95 -3.70
N ALA A 40 8.70 5.06 -3.04
CA ALA A 40 8.81 5.35 -1.62
C ALA A 40 8.13 6.68 -1.25
N SER A 41 8.27 7.73 -2.07
CA SER A 41 7.59 9.02 -1.87
C SER A 41 6.07 8.87 -1.86
N ARG A 42 5.51 8.08 -2.77
CA ARG A 42 4.07 7.84 -2.88
C ARG A 42 3.57 7.03 -1.68
N THR A 43 4.32 5.99 -1.30
CA THR A 43 4.04 5.19 -0.11
C THR A 43 4.08 6.04 1.16
N LEU A 44 5.07 6.93 1.30
CA LEU A 44 5.19 7.85 2.43
C LEU A 44 4.00 8.79 2.50
N PHE A 45 3.63 9.43 1.39
CA PHE A 45 2.47 10.30 1.31
C PHE A 45 1.19 9.59 1.77
N ILE A 46 0.93 8.37 1.25
CA ILE A 46 -0.22 7.55 1.63
C ILE A 46 -0.16 7.17 3.12
N ALA A 47 1.00 6.74 3.62
CA ALA A 47 1.16 6.36 5.01
C ALA A 47 0.87 7.53 5.97
N LEU A 48 1.34 8.73 5.64
CA LEU A 48 1.12 9.94 6.43
C LEU A 48 -0.34 10.36 6.42
N ILE A 49 -0.99 10.45 5.26
CA ILE A 49 -2.39 10.89 5.18
C ILE A 49 -3.33 9.88 5.85
N ILE A 50 -3.15 8.56 5.62
CA ILE A 50 -3.96 7.52 6.26
C ILE A 50 -3.69 7.49 7.77
N GLY A 51 -2.44 7.61 8.19
CA GLY A 51 -2.06 7.69 9.60
C GLY A 51 -2.71 8.87 10.31
N TYR A 52 -2.68 10.05 9.69
CA TYR A 52 -3.33 11.25 10.21
C TYR A 52 -4.85 11.09 10.31
N LEU A 53 -5.51 10.61 9.25
CA LEU A 53 -6.95 10.39 9.26
C LEU A 53 -7.37 9.36 10.31
N LEU A 54 -6.55 8.32 10.54
CA LEU A 54 -6.77 7.33 11.58
C LEU A 54 -6.62 7.94 12.98
N TYR A 55 -5.56 8.73 13.20
CA TYR A 55 -5.35 9.46 14.45
C TYR A 55 -6.51 10.41 14.77
N ARG A 56 -7.03 11.11 13.75
CA ARG A 56 -8.20 12.00 13.86
C ARG A 56 -9.55 11.27 13.84
N LYS A 57 -9.56 9.95 13.72
CA LYS A 57 -10.76 9.10 13.67
C LYS A 57 -11.75 9.46 12.53
N HIS A 58 -11.25 9.92 11.39
CA HIS A 58 -12.07 10.22 10.21
C HIS A 58 -12.43 8.93 9.43
N PHE A 59 -13.18 8.03 10.08
CA PHE A 59 -13.48 6.68 9.57
C PHE A 59 -14.26 6.66 8.26
N ALA A 60 -15.12 7.66 8.00
CA ALA A 60 -15.84 7.76 6.73
C ALA A 60 -14.89 7.96 5.54
N ILE A 61 -13.90 8.86 5.69
CA ILE A 61 -12.89 9.11 4.67
C ILE A 61 -11.98 7.88 4.52
N LEU A 62 -11.57 7.27 5.63
CA LEU A 62 -10.75 6.06 5.62
C LEU A 62 -11.43 4.89 4.92
N ALA A 63 -12.75 4.74 5.06
CA ALA A 63 -13.51 3.71 4.36
C ALA A 63 -13.38 3.92 2.84
N VAL A 64 -13.75 5.11 2.35
CA VAL A 64 -13.66 5.42 0.92
C VAL A 64 -12.22 5.30 0.41
N ALA A 65 -11.23 5.80 1.16
CA ALA A 65 -9.82 5.68 0.81
C ALA A 65 -9.35 4.23 0.71
N SER A 66 -9.85 3.33 1.58
CA SER A 66 -9.53 1.91 1.52
C SER A 66 -10.09 1.26 0.25
N LEU A 67 -11.33 1.60 -0.13
CA LEU A 67 -11.94 1.10 -1.36
C LEU A 67 -11.23 1.63 -2.60
N LEU A 68 -10.98 2.95 -2.69
CA LEU A 68 -10.25 3.52 -3.83
C LEU A 68 -8.81 3.02 -3.90
N GLY A 69 -8.21 2.75 -2.74
CA GLY A 69 -6.86 2.21 -2.63
C GLY A 69 -6.69 0.85 -3.32
N THR A 70 -7.77 0.09 -3.59
CA THR A 70 -7.68 -1.20 -4.28
C THR A 70 -7.18 -1.06 -5.72
N VAL A 71 -7.30 0.12 -6.33
CA VAL A 71 -6.82 0.38 -7.70
C VAL A 71 -5.35 -0.01 -7.85
N MET A 72 -4.51 0.34 -6.88
CA MET A 72 -3.07 0.03 -6.92
C MET A 72 -2.79 -1.49 -6.92
N PRO A 73 -3.14 -2.26 -5.88
CA PRO A 73 -2.82 -3.69 -5.84
C PRO A 73 -3.55 -4.50 -6.92
N VAL A 74 -4.72 -4.08 -7.40
CA VAL A 74 -5.37 -4.75 -8.53
C VAL A 74 -4.56 -4.54 -9.81
N THR A 75 -4.11 -3.31 -10.07
CA THR A 75 -3.26 -3.01 -11.22
C THR A 75 -1.92 -3.75 -11.10
N ASP A 76 -1.30 -3.77 -9.93
CA ASP A 76 -0.04 -4.48 -9.69
C ASP A 76 -0.18 -5.99 -9.91
N ALA A 77 -1.27 -6.61 -9.42
CA ALA A 77 -1.53 -8.03 -9.64
C ALA A 77 -1.70 -8.34 -11.13
N TRP A 78 -2.43 -7.48 -11.85
CA TRP A 78 -2.63 -7.61 -13.29
C TRP A 78 -1.31 -7.50 -14.07
N LEU A 79 -0.49 -6.49 -13.78
CA LEU A 79 0.81 -6.30 -14.41
C LEU A 79 1.78 -7.44 -14.09
N ALA A 80 1.81 -7.90 -12.83
CA ALA A 80 2.65 -9.03 -12.41
C ALA A 80 2.27 -10.32 -13.14
N TYR A 81 0.97 -10.57 -13.32
CA TYR A 81 0.47 -11.70 -14.12
C TYR A 81 0.92 -11.61 -15.58
N HIS A 82 0.79 -10.44 -16.22
CA HIS A 82 1.22 -10.23 -17.61
C HIS A 82 2.74 -10.36 -17.80
N ALA A 83 3.51 -9.97 -16.79
CA ALA A 83 4.95 -10.11 -16.78
C ALA A 83 5.43 -11.54 -16.47
N SER A 84 4.53 -12.51 -16.28
CA SER A 84 4.86 -13.86 -15.83
C SER A 84 5.71 -13.86 -14.54
N ALA A 85 5.45 -12.90 -13.66
CA ALA A 85 6.14 -12.82 -12.37
C ALA A 85 5.73 -14.02 -11.49
N GLY A 86 6.60 -14.42 -10.56
CA GLY A 86 6.33 -15.57 -9.70
C GLY A 86 5.06 -15.41 -8.87
N ASP A 87 4.34 -16.52 -8.65
CA ASP A 87 3.03 -16.55 -7.97
C ASP A 87 3.01 -15.81 -6.63
N LYS A 88 4.12 -15.86 -5.88
CA LYS A 88 4.28 -15.15 -4.61
C LYS A 88 4.08 -13.63 -4.75
N VAL A 89 4.47 -13.04 -5.87
CA VAL A 89 4.29 -11.60 -6.14
C VAL A 89 2.81 -11.31 -6.38
N ILE A 90 2.18 -12.06 -7.28
CA ILE A 90 0.76 -11.91 -7.63
C ILE A 90 -0.12 -12.08 -6.38
N LEU A 91 0.12 -13.14 -5.59
CA LEU A 91 -0.64 -13.42 -4.37
C LEU A 91 -0.52 -12.31 -3.32
N LYS A 92 0.65 -11.65 -3.19
CA LYS A 92 0.80 -10.50 -2.27
C LYS A 92 -0.11 -9.33 -2.68
N HIS A 93 -0.23 -9.06 -3.97
CA HIS A 93 -1.07 -7.98 -4.47
C HIS A 93 -2.56 -8.32 -4.32
N VAL A 94 -2.96 -9.55 -4.68
CA VAL A 94 -4.34 -10.03 -4.44
C VAL A 94 -4.70 -9.95 -2.95
N ALA A 95 -3.83 -10.43 -2.06
CA ALA A 95 -4.05 -10.35 -0.62
C ALA A 95 -4.19 -8.90 -0.13
N THR A 96 -3.40 -7.97 -0.69
CA THR A 96 -3.51 -6.54 -0.36
C THR A 96 -4.85 -5.95 -0.81
N ALA A 97 -5.32 -6.28 -2.02
CA ALA A 97 -6.62 -5.85 -2.51
C ALA A 97 -7.77 -6.37 -1.62
N LEU A 98 -7.76 -7.66 -1.28
CA LEU A 98 -8.76 -8.27 -0.40
C LEU A 98 -8.75 -7.63 1.00
N PHE A 99 -7.55 -7.36 1.54
CA PHE A 99 -7.41 -6.68 2.82
C PHE A 99 -8.04 -5.27 2.80
N LEU A 100 -7.86 -4.52 1.72
CA LEU A 100 -8.44 -3.18 1.57
C LEU A 100 -9.98 -3.23 1.45
N VAL A 101 -10.53 -4.22 0.74
CA VAL A 101 -11.98 -4.45 0.68
C VAL A 101 -12.53 -4.80 2.06
N ALA A 102 -11.88 -5.71 2.79
CA ALA A 102 -12.28 -6.05 4.16
C ALA A 102 -12.22 -4.83 5.09
N THR A 103 -11.17 -4.02 4.97
CA THR A 103 -11.00 -2.77 5.73
C THR A 103 -12.12 -1.78 5.44
N PHE A 104 -12.52 -1.62 4.17
CA PHE A 104 -13.66 -0.80 3.78
C PHE A 104 -14.95 -1.26 4.46
N VAL A 105 -15.27 -2.56 4.40
CA VAL A 105 -16.48 -3.12 5.02
C VAL A 105 -16.49 -2.88 6.54
N ILE A 106 -15.37 -3.11 7.21
CA ILE A 106 -15.23 -2.88 8.65
C ILE A 106 -15.42 -1.40 8.99
N LEU A 107 -14.70 -0.49 8.33
CA LEU A 107 -14.81 0.95 8.59
C LEU A 107 -16.21 1.48 8.28
N ARG A 108 -16.84 1.00 7.21
CA ARG A 108 -18.23 1.36 6.88
C ARG A 108 -19.19 0.91 7.97
N SER A 109 -18.98 -0.26 8.56
CA SER A 109 -19.79 -0.74 9.68
C SER A 109 -19.62 0.12 10.94
N VAL A 110 -18.40 0.57 11.24
CA VAL A 110 -18.11 1.48 12.36
C VAL A 110 -18.83 2.82 12.17
N VAL A 111 -18.75 3.39 10.98
CA VAL A 111 -19.43 4.66 10.66
C VAL A 111 -20.94 4.53 10.81
N ARG A 112 -21.55 3.43 10.34
CA ARG A 112 -23.00 3.22 10.46
C ARG A 112 -23.43 3.11 11.92
N ARG A 113 -22.69 2.35 12.75
CA ARG A 113 -22.98 2.22 14.18
C ARG A 113 -22.90 3.55 14.92
N GLY A 114 -21.91 4.39 14.59
CA GLY A 114 -21.77 5.71 15.18
C GLY A 114 -22.84 6.74 14.79
N GLN A 115 -23.64 6.46 13.75
CA GLN A 115 -24.79 7.29 13.36
C GLN A 115 -26.11 6.81 14.00
N SER A 116 -26.13 5.61 14.58
CA SER A 116 -27.31 5.02 15.23
C SER A 116 -27.29 5.15 16.76
N ALA A 117 -26.27 5.81 17.32
CA ALA A 117 -26.09 6.09 18.75
C ALA A 117 -26.25 7.60 18.98
#